data_AF-A0A0F9QGF5-F1
#
_entry.id   AF-A0A0F9QGF5-F1
#
_cell.length_a   1.000
_cell.length_b   1.000
_cell.length_c   1.000
_cell.angle_alpha   90.00
_cell.angle_beta   90.00
_cell.angle_gamma   90.00
#
_symmetry.space_group_name_H-M   'P 1'
#
loop_
_entity.id
_entity.type
_entity.pdbx_description
1 polymer ?
#
loop_
_entity_poly.entity_id
_entity_poly.type
_entity_poly.pdbx_seq_one_letter_code
_entity_poly.pdbx_strand_id
1 'polypeptide(L)'
;MGFDITKFDQAKIVDRTVEIPVPELAVFFAEDEKPIWKVRQLGALELAIANEAKNVNKNLQELIDKLLSSVPEDKVEALLESLGLTQRKPDTPAPEDYVYRVACLYQGSVEPEIDQVQAVRLALMNGNVFYKLSNKIIQLSGQGAQLGE
;
A
#
# COMPACT_ATOMS: atom_id res chain seq x y z
N MET A 1 -11.95 -28.93 -26.96
CA MET A 1 -10.51 -28.97 -26.59
C MET A 1 -10.42 -28.78 -25.09
N GLY A 2 -9.70 -29.65 -24.40
CA GLY A 2 -9.53 -29.61 -22.94
C GLY A 2 -8.37 -28.70 -22.54
N PHE A 3 -8.30 -28.41 -21.25
CA PHE A 3 -7.18 -27.69 -20.64
C PHE A 3 -5.91 -28.56 -20.65
N ASP A 4 -4.80 -28.01 -21.14
CA ASP A 4 -3.52 -28.72 -21.23
C ASP A 4 -2.72 -28.50 -19.94
N ILE A 5 -2.79 -29.49 -19.04
CA ILE A 5 -2.15 -29.45 -17.71
C ILE A 5 -0.62 -29.36 -17.85
N THR A 6 -0.04 -30.09 -18.81
CA THR A 6 1.42 -30.09 -19.00
C THR A 6 1.92 -28.72 -19.43
N LYS A 7 1.19 -28.02 -20.32
CA LYS A 7 1.53 -26.63 -20.67
C LYS A 7 1.33 -25.66 -19.51
N PHE A 8 0.32 -25.87 -18.68
CA PHE A 8 0.09 -25.04 -17.51
C PHE A 8 1.24 -25.15 -16.49
N ASP A 9 1.67 -26.36 -16.18
CA ASP A 9 2.75 -26.60 -15.21
C ASP A 9 4.12 -26.07 -15.68
N GLN A 10 4.33 -26.02 -17.00
CA GLN A 10 5.56 -25.50 -17.60
C GLN A 10 5.54 -23.99 -17.84
N ALA A 11 4.39 -23.35 -17.64
CA ALA A 11 4.24 -21.95 -17.98
C ALA A 11 5.04 -21.08 -17.00
N LYS A 12 5.89 -20.21 -17.53
CA LYS A 12 6.58 -19.21 -16.72
C LYS A 12 5.57 -18.15 -16.31
N ILE A 13 5.43 -17.92 -15.01
CA ILE A 13 4.57 -16.85 -14.49
C ILE A 13 5.47 -15.67 -14.13
N VAL A 14 5.11 -14.48 -14.60
CA VAL A 14 5.83 -13.24 -14.33
C VAL A 14 4.89 -12.19 -13.74
N ASP A 15 5.44 -11.36 -12.87
CA ASP A 15 4.69 -10.29 -12.25
C ASP A 15 4.33 -9.19 -13.24
N ARG A 16 3.05 -8.84 -13.26
CA ARG A 16 2.53 -7.65 -13.91
C ARG A 16 2.91 -6.41 -13.10
N THR A 17 3.97 -5.75 -13.53
CA THR A 17 4.44 -4.49 -12.94
C THR A 17 3.97 -3.28 -13.75
N VAL A 18 3.79 -2.14 -13.07
CA VAL A 18 3.53 -0.83 -13.70
C VAL A 18 4.29 0.26 -12.98
N GLU A 19 4.87 1.17 -13.75
CA GLU A 19 5.48 2.41 -13.29
C GLU A 19 4.44 3.54 -13.25
N ILE A 20 4.36 4.23 -12.13
CA ILE A 20 3.38 5.29 -11.86
C ILE A 20 4.15 6.58 -11.55
N PRO A 21 3.99 7.64 -12.35
CA PRO A 21 4.56 8.94 -12.01
C PRO A 21 3.94 9.49 -10.71
N VAL A 22 4.79 9.94 -9.79
CA VAL A 22 4.43 10.52 -8.48
C VAL A 22 5.13 11.88 -8.31
N PRO A 23 4.88 12.87 -9.20
CA PRO A 23 5.54 14.18 -9.12
C PRO A 23 5.32 14.90 -7.79
N GLU A 24 4.24 14.58 -7.07
CA GLU A 24 3.95 15.11 -5.74
C GLU A 24 4.98 14.68 -4.68
N LEU A 25 5.78 13.66 -4.96
CA LEU A 25 6.83 13.14 -4.10
C LEU A 25 8.24 13.49 -4.61
N ALA A 26 8.37 14.35 -5.63
CA ALA A 26 9.65 14.64 -6.29
C ALA A 26 10.77 15.05 -5.32
N VAL A 27 10.44 15.71 -4.22
CA VAL A 27 11.40 16.12 -3.18
C VAL A 27 12.14 14.95 -2.51
N PHE A 28 11.59 13.73 -2.58
CA PHE A 28 12.19 12.52 -2.01
C PHE A 28 13.02 11.72 -3.02
N PHE A 29 13.04 12.14 -4.29
CA PHE A 29 13.88 11.56 -5.34
C PHE A 29 15.12 12.44 -5.54
N ALA A 30 16.17 11.88 -6.13
CA ALA A 30 17.35 12.68 -6.50
C ALA A 30 16.98 13.76 -7.54
N GLU A 31 17.71 14.88 -7.57
CA GLU A 31 17.38 16.05 -8.42
C GLU A 31 17.27 15.70 -9.92
N ASP A 32 17.99 14.68 -10.39
CA ASP A 32 18.00 14.23 -11.78
C ASP A 32 17.12 12.99 -12.05
N GLU A 33 16.43 12.47 -11.04
CA GLU A 33 15.58 11.27 -11.19
C GLU A 33 14.12 11.62 -11.44
N LYS A 34 13.48 10.86 -12.32
CA LYS A 34 12.04 10.96 -12.52
C LYS A 34 11.34 10.35 -11.31
N PRO A 35 10.41 11.06 -10.66
CA PRO A 35 9.70 10.53 -9.51
C PRO A 35 8.68 9.49 -9.98
N ILE A 36 9.14 8.24 -10.08
CA ILE A 36 8.38 7.09 -10.56
C ILE A 36 8.29 6.09 -9.42
N TRP A 37 7.09 5.56 -9.22
CA TRP A 37 6.81 4.51 -8.27
C TRP A 37 6.41 3.24 -9.02
N LYS A 38 7.15 2.15 -8.84
CA LYS A 38 6.87 0.86 -9.44
C LYS A 38 6.05 -0.02 -8.50
N VAL A 39 4.95 -0.54 -9.01
CA VAL A 39 4.06 -1.46 -8.27
C VAL A 39 3.81 -2.73 -9.06
N ARG A 40 3.40 -3.80 -8.38
CA ARG A 40 2.98 -5.07 -8.98
C ARG A 40 1.57 -5.48 -8.56
N GLN A 41 1.04 -6.48 -9.26
CA GLN A 41 -0.13 -7.21 -8.80
C GLN A 41 0.18 -8.03 -7.55
N LEU A 42 -0.85 -8.29 -6.75
CA LEU A 42 -0.79 -9.21 -5.61
C LEU A 42 -1.32 -10.58 -6.00
N GLY A 43 -0.66 -11.63 -5.50
CA GLY A 43 -1.15 -12.99 -5.57
C GLY A 43 -2.33 -13.24 -4.63
N ALA A 44 -3.01 -14.38 -4.80
CA ALA A 44 -4.18 -14.73 -4.00
C ALA A 44 -3.89 -14.79 -2.49
N LEU A 45 -2.70 -15.28 -2.10
CA LEU A 45 -2.27 -15.32 -0.70
C LEU A 45 -2.10 -13.92 -0.11
N GLU A 46 -1.45 -13.02 -0.85
CA GLU A 46 -1.21 -11.63 -0.43
C GLU A 46 -2.52 -10.84 -0.31
N LEU A 47 -3.46 -11.09 -1.23
CA LEU A 47 -4.82 -10.55 -1.15
C LEU A 47 -5.59 -11.09 0.06
N ALA A 48 -5.42 -12.38 0.39
CA ALA A 48 -6.03 -12.96 1.58
C ALA A 48 -5.47 -12.31 2.85
N ILE A 49 -4.14 -12.17 2.94
CA ILE A 49 -3.46 -11.47 4.05
C ILE A 49 -3.95 -10.01 4.16
N ALA A 50 -4.04 -9.29 3.04
CA ALA A 50 -4.55 -7.93 3.03
C ALA A 50 -6.01 -7.84 3.50
N ASN A 51 -6.85 -8.83 3.16
CA ASN A 51 -8.22 -8.91 3.64
C ASN A 51 -8.29 -9.26 5.13
N GLU A 52 -7.45 -10.16 5.62
CA GLU A 52 -7.36 -10.51 7.05
C GLU A 52 -6.91 -9.32 7.90
N ALA A 53 -6.07 -8.44 7.36
CA ALA A 53 -5.65 -7.22 8.03
C ALA A 53 -6.84 -6.36 8.49
N LYS A 54 -7.97 -6.38 7.77
CA LYS A 54 -9.23 -5.71 8.15
C LYS A 54 -9.76 -6.16 9.52
N ASN A 55 -9.51 -7.42 9.89
CA ASN A 55 -9.96 -8.02 11.14
C ASN A 55 -8.94 -7.83 12.29
N VAL A 56 -7.68 -7.50 11.98
CA VAL A 56 -6.59 -7.30 12.94
C VAL A 56 -6.35 -5.79 13.15
N ASN A 57 -7.41 -5.08 13.56
CA ASN A 57 -7.40 -3.61 13.70
C ASN A 57 -6.52 -3.06 14.83
N LYS A 58 -6.02 -3.91 15.75
CA LYS A 58 -5.24 -3.47 16.92
C LYS A 58 -3.83 -2.97 16.54
N ASN A 59 -3.20 -3.59 15.54
CA ASN A 59 -1.80 -3.29 15.21
C ASN A 59 -1.64 -1.92 14.52
N LEU A 60 -2.66 -1.44 13.80
CA LEU A 60 -2.55 -0.19 13.06
C LEU A 60 -2.57 1.05 13.97
N GLN A 61 -3.38 1.03 15.03
CA GLN A 61 -3.37 2.10 16.04
C GLN A 61 -1.99 2.17 16.72
N GLU A 62 -1.41 1.02 17.09
CA GLU A 62 -0.05 0.98 17.64
C GLU A 62 1.02 1.53 16.68
N LEU A 63 0.84 1.37 15.36
CA LEU A 63 1.75 1.94 14.37
C LEU A 63 1.59 3.45 14.24
N ILE A 64 0.34 3.95 14.31
CA ILE A 64 0.06 5.39 14.37
C ILE A 64 0.69 5.96 15.65
N ASP A 65 0.49 5.32 16.80
CA ASP A 65 1.09 5.72 18.07
C ASP A 65 2.62 5.72 18.00
N LYS A 66 3.23 4.71 17.36
CA LYS A 66 4.69 4.67 17.11
C LYS A 66 5.17 5.81 16.21
N LEU A 67 4.44 6.14 15.16
CA LEU A 67 4.77 7.29 14.29
C LEU A 67 4.71 8.60 15.09
N LEU A 68 3.69 8.74 15.94
CA LEU A 68 3.47 9.90 16.79
C LEU A 68 4.42 9.96 17.99
N SER A 69 5.02 8.85 18.42
CA SER A 69 5.96 8.81 19.55
C SER A 69 7.23 9.66 19.33
N SER A 70 7.55 9.96 18.07
CA SER A 70 8.64 10.85 17.69
C SER A 70 8.24 12.34 17.63
N VAL A 71 6.96 12.63 17.85
CA VAL A 71 6.37 13.97 17.83
C VAL A 71 6.15 14.40 19.28
N PRO A 72 6.54 15.63 19.66
CA PRO A 72 6.26 16.17 20.99
C PRO A 72 4.76 16.04 21.34
N GLU A 73 4.42 15.60 22.55
CA GLU A 73 3.02 15.34 22.97
C GLU A 73 2.08 16.54 22.71
N ASP A 74 2.59 17.77 22.84
CA ASP A 74 1.89 19.03 22.57
C ASP A 74 1.60 19.28 21.08
N LYS A 75 2.24 18.53 20.18
CA LYS A 75 2.04 18.59 18.72
C LYS A 75 1.36 17.34 18.15
N VAL A 76 1.25 16.28 18.93
CA VAL A 76 0.58 15.03 18.52
C VAL A 76 -0.87 15.32 18.13
N GLU A 77 -1.59 16.10 18.94
CA GLU A 77 -3.00 16.41 18.71
C GLU A 77 -3.21 17.27 17.46
N ALA A 78 -2.40 18.31 17.25
CA ALA A 78 -2.42 19.13 16.04
C ALA A 78 -2.01 18.33 14.79
N LEU A 79 -1.07 17.39 14.92
CA LEU A 79 -0.69 16.50 13.84
C LEU A 79 -1.83 15.54 13.50
N LEU A 80 -2.41 14.86 14.49
CA LEU A 80 -3.60 14.03 14.32
C LEU A 80 -4.75 14.83 13.66
N GLU A 81 -4.89 16.10 14.01
CA GLU A 81 -5.91 16.99 13.46
C GLU A 81 -5.65 17.34 12.00
N SER A 82 -4.39 17.68 11.68
CA SER A 82 -3.94 17.92 10.30
C SER A 82 -4.04 16.68 9.40
N LEU A 83 -3.93 15.49 10.02
CA LEU A 83 -4.02 14.19 9.36
C LEU A 83 -5.47 13.68 9.26
N GLY A 84 -6.45 14.44 9.76
CA GLY A 84 -7.87 14.04 9.76
C GLY A 84 -8.18 12.87 10.69
N LEU A 85 -7.24 12.51 11.57
CA LEU A 85 -7.37 11.41 12.52
C LEU A 85 -8.14 11.82 13.79
N THR A 86 -8.27 13.13 14.09
CA THR A 86 -9.05 13.63 15.24
C THR A 86 -10.57 13.55 15.07
N GLN A 87 -11.08 13.30 13.86
CA GLN A 87 -12.52 13.07 13.68
C GLN A 87 -12.96 11.67 14.15
N ARG A 88 -12.00 10.81 14.52
CA ARG A 88 -12.28 9.47 15.03
C ARG A 88 -12.18 9.45 16.54
N LYS A 89 -13.23 8.97 17.20
CA LYS A 89 -13.17 8.70 18.64
C LYS A 89 -12.00 7.75 18.90
N PRO A 90 -11.26 7.91 20.01
CA PRO A 90 -10.13 7.06 20.38
C PRO A 90 -10.42 5.55 20.26
N ASP A 91 -11.67 5.16 20.50
CA ASP A 91 -12.12 3.76 20.49
C ASP A 91 -12.63 3.27 19.11
N THR A 92 -12.53 4.09 18.06
CA THR A 92 -13.05 3.75 16.73
C THR A 92 -11.96 3.05 15.89
N PRO A 93 -12.10 1.75 15.58
CA PRO A 93 -11.12 1.01 14.78
C PRO A 93 -10.99 1.60 13.38
N ALA A 94 -9.78 1.61 12.78
CA ALA A 94 -9.50 2.16 11.45
C ALA A 94 -10.51 1.66 10.38
N PRO A 95 -10.86 2.45 9.35
CA PRO A 95 -11.79 1.97 8.33
C PRO A 95 -11.17 0.77 7.62
N GLU A 96 -11.95 -0.30 7.40
CA GLU A 96 -11.44 -1.54 6.81
C GLU A 96 -10.79 -1.32 5.43
N ASP A 97 -11.37 -0.45 4.60
CA ASP A 97 -10.80 -0.08 3.29
C ASP A 97 -9.41 0.57 3.42
N TYR A 98 -9.21 1.42 4.43
CA TYR A 98 -7.92 2.03 4.69
C TYR A 98 -6.87 0.97 5.07
N VAL A 99 -7.20 0.09 6.02
CA VAL A 99 -6.32 -1.00 6.48
C VAL A 99 -5.93 -1.91 5.33
N TYR A 100 -6.92 -2.30 4.52
CA TYR A 100 -6.73 -3.11 3.32
C TYR A 100 -5.78 -2.44 2.33
N ARG A 101 -5.95 -1.15 2.06
CA ARG A 101 -5.12 -0.41 1.11
C ARG A 101 -3.70 -0.20 1.59
N VAL A 102 -3.50 0.01 2.90
CA VAL A 102 -2.16 0.02 3.50
C VAL A 102 -1.49 -1.33 3.26
N ALA A 103 -2.20 -2.43 3.52
CA ALA A 103 -1.69 -3.77 3.29
C ALA A 103 -1.38 -4.07 1.82
N CYS A 104 -2.24 -3.63 0.90
CA CYS A 104 -1.98 -3.76 -0.52
C CYS A 104 -0.75 -2.97 -0.95
N LEU A 105 -0.58 -1.77 -0.40
CA LEU A 105 0.49 -0.88 -0.82
C LEU A 105 1.87 -1.41 -0.43
N TYR A 106 2.11 -1.78 0.84
CA TYR A 106 3.44 -2.25 1.24
C TYR A 106 3.80 -3.62 0.62
N GLN A 107 2.81 -4.48 0.34
CA GLN A 107 3.05 -5.75 -0.36
C GLN A 107 3.28 -5.57 -1.86
N GLY A 108 2.58 -4.61 -2.47
CA GLY A 108 2.58 -4.39 -3.91
C GLY A 108 3.60 -3.36 -4.39
N SER A 109 4.30 -2.69 -3.47
CA SER A 109 5.37 -1.75 -3.78
C SER A 109 6.65 -2.50 -4.17
N VAL A 110 7.14 -2.26 -5.38
CA VAL A 110 8.39 -2.88 -5.87
C VAL A 110 9.53 -1.90 -5.76
N GLU A 111 9.30 -0.65 -6.13
CA GLU A 111 10.33 0.39 -6.09
C GLU A 111 9.66 1.75 -5.84
N PRO A 112 9.92 2.40 -4.69
CA PRO A 112 10.70 1.89 -3.56
C PRO A 112 10.04 0.67 -2.88
N GLU A 113 10.84 -0.24 -2.32
CA GLU A 113 10.33 -1.25 -1.39
C GLU A 113 10.01 -0.56 -0.06
N ILE A 114 8.78 -0.74 0.43
CA ILE A 114 8.33 -0.06 1.66
C ILE A 114 7.71 -1.05 2.65
N ASP A 115 7.75 -0.68 3.93
CA ASP A 115 7.06 -1.37 5.00
C ASP A 115 5.68 -0.73 5.31
N GLN A 116 4.97 -1.34 6.26
CA GLN A 116 3.65 -0.87 6.69
C GLN A 116 3.70 0.56 7.28
N VAL A 117 4.79 0.92 7.97
CA VAL A 117 4.95 2.24 8.61
C VAL A 117 5.06 3.34 7.54
N GLN A 118 5.85 3.08 6.51
CA GLN A 118 6.04 3.99 5.38
C GLN A 118 4.77 4.11 4.53
N ALA A 119 4.02 3.02 4.36
CA ALA A 119 2.71 3.05 3.70
C ALA A 119 1.70 3.94 4.44
N VAL A 120 1.65 3.83 5.77
CA VAL A 120 0.84 4.73 6.61
C VAL A 120 1.33 6.17 6.49
N ARG A 121 2.65 6.41 6.57
CA ARG A 121 3.21 7.76 6.44
C ARG A 121 2.87 8.40 5.09
N LEU A 122 2.90 7.64 4.00
CA LEU A 122 2.48 8.14 2.69
C LEU A 122 0.99 8.47 2.66
N ALA A 123 0.13 7.63 3.25
CA ALA A 123 -1.29 7.90 3.32
C ALA A 123 -1.61 9.20 4.09
N LEU A 124 -0.85 9.46 5.15
CA LEU A 124 -0.95 10.66 5.98
C LEU A 124 -0.43 11.91 5.26
N MET A 125 0.72 11.82 4.58
CA MET A 125 1.35 12.94 3.89
C MET A 125 0.65 13.30 2.58
N ASN A 126 0.21 12.29 1.81
CA ASN A 126 -0.38 12.47 0.49
C ASN A 126 -1.40 11.37 0.18
N GLY A 127 -2.64 11.59 0.64
CA GLY A 127 -3.74 10.67 0.39
C GLY A 127 -4.01 10.43 -1.11
N ASN A 128 -3.81 11.43 -1.97
CA ASN A 128 -3.99 11.27 -3.42
C ASN A 128 -3.03 10.22 -4.00
N VAL A 129 -1.73 10.33 -3.69
CA VAL A 129 -0.73 9.34 -4.14
C VAL A 129 -1.03 7.96 -3.54
N PHE A 130 -1.36 7.89 -2.25
CA PHE A 130 -1.74 6.63 -1.60
C PHE A 130 -2.90 5.92 -2.31
N TYR A 131 -3.99 6.63 -2.60
CA TYR A 131 -5.13 6.05 -3.30
C TYR A 131 -4.78 5.71 -4.75
N LYS A 132 -3.98 6.53 -5.44
CA LYS A 132 -3.50 6.26 -6.80
C LYS A 132 -2.72 4.94 -6.87
N LEU A 133 -1.73 4.75 -5.99
CA LEU A 133 -0.91 3.54 -5.95
C LEU A 133 -1.73 2.31 -5.55
N SER A 134 -2.49 2.39 -4.47
CA SER A 134 -3.30 1.26 -3.98
C SER A 134 -4.39 0.84 -4.98
N ASN A 135 -5.07 1.81 -5.62
CA ASN A 135 -6.03 1.50 -6.71
C ASN A 135 -5.34 0.77 -7.85
N LYS A 136 -4.12 1.18 -8.23
CA LYS A 136 -3.41 0.53 -9.32
C LYS A 136 -3.03 -0.90 -8.95
N ILE A 137 -2.53 -1.14 -7.74
CA ILE A 137 -2.22 -2.48 -7.24
C ILE A 137 -3.48 -3.37 -7.26
N ILE A 138 -4.61 -2.87 -6.77
CA ILE A 138 -5.89 -3.62 -6.79
C ILE A 138 -6.32 -3.94 -8.23
N GLN A 139 -6.20 -2.96 -9.15
CA GLN A 139 -6.50 -3.16 -10.56
C GLN A 139 -5.62 -4.24 -11.19
N LEU A 140 -4.31 -4.21 -10.94
CA LEU A 140 -3.36 -5.20 -11.45
C LEU A 140 -3.64 -6.58 -10.87
N SER A 141 -4.00 -6.65 -9.58
CA SER A 141 -4.37 -7.90 -8.89
C SER A 141 -5.60 -8.56 -9.53
N GLY A 142 -6.59 -7.75 -9.95
CA GLY A 142 -7.74 -8.24 -10.71
C GLY A 142 -7.42 -8.74 -12.13
N GLN A 143 -6.25 -8.38 -12.68
CA GLN A 143 -5.79 -8.86 -13.99
C GLN A 143 -4.96 -10.15 -13.89
N GLY A 144 -4.53 -10.52 -12.67
CA GLY A 144 -3.62 -11.62 -12.43
C GLY A 144 -2.21 -11.41 -12.99
N ALA A 145 -1.35 -12.38 -12.69
CA ALA A 145 0.01 -12.44 -13.22
C ALA A 145 -0.01 -12.70 -14.74
N GLN A 146 1.10 -12.38 -15.41
CA GLN A 146 1.26 -12.62 -16.84
C GLN A 146 1.98 -13.95 -17.07
N LEU A 147 1.66 -14.60 -18.19
CA LEU A 147 2.50 -15.66 -18.71
C LEU A 147 3.73 -14.98 -19.33
N GLY A 148 4.92 -15.38 -18.89
CA GLY A 148 6.17 -14.98 -19.52
C GLY A 148 6.27 -15.60 -20.91
N GLU A 149 6.78 -14.83 -21.86
CA GLU A 149 7.19 -15.34 -23.18
C GLU A 149 8.28 -16.41 -23.07
#